data_AF-A0A401QB31-F1
#
_entry.id   AF-A0A401QB31-F1
#
_cell.length_a   1.000
_cell.length_b   1.000
_cell.length_c   1.000
_cell.angle_alpha   90.00
_cell.angle_beta   90.00
_cell.angle_gamma   90.00
#
_symmetry.space_group_name_H-M   'P 1'
#
loop_
_entity.id
_entity.type
_entity.pdbx_description
1 polymer ?
#
loop_
_entity_poly.entity_id
_entity_poly.type
_entity_poly.pdbx_seq_one_letter_code
_entity_poly.pdbx_strand_id
1 'polypeptide(L)' 'MRRELACEGYPIELRCPGSDVIMIESANYGRTDSKICDADIFQMENVECYLPDTFKIMSQ' A
#
# COMPACT_ATOMS: atom_id res chain seq x y z
N MET A 1 -9.27 12.12 -3.33
CA MET A 1 -8.15 11.23 -2.97
C MET A 1 -8.46 9.83 -3.51
N ARG A 2 -7.56 9.23 -4.29
CA ARG A 2 -7.69 7.84 -4.78
C ARG A 2 -6.85 6.93 -3.90
N ARG A 3 -7.30 5.69 -3.69
CA ARG A 3 -6.58 4.68 -2.89
C ARG A 3 -6.47 3.41 -3.71
N GLU A 4 -5.24 2.97 -3.91
CA GLU A 4 -4.92 1.67 -4.49
C GLU A 4 -4.33 0.76 -3.42
N LEU A 5 -4.47 -0.56 -3.61
CA LEU A 5 -3.96 -1.57 -2.69
C LEU A 5 -3.49 -2.78 -3.49
N ALA A 6 -2.31 -3.30 -3.15
CA ALA A 6 -1.79 -4.56 -3.68
C ALA A 6 -1.27 -5.42 -2.53
N CYS A 7 -1.38 -6.74 -2.69
CA CYS A 7 -0.84 -7.70 -1.74
C CYS A 7 0.64 -7.97 -2.02
N GLU A 8 1.36 -8.47 -1.03
CA GLU A 8 2.77 -8.83 -1.19
C GLU A 8 2.99 -9.76 -2.38
N GLY A 9 3.99 -9.44 -3.20
CA GLY A 9 4.29 -10.16 -4.44
C GLY A 9 3.48 -9.72 -5.68
N TYR A 10 2.45 -8.89 -5.51
CA TYR A 10 1.66 -8.35 -6.62
C TYR A 10 2.03 -6.89 -6.91
N PRO A 11 2.14 -6.50 -8.19
CA PRO A 11 2.42 -5.12 -8.55
C PRO A 11 1.21 -4.23 -8.27
N ILE A 12 1.49 -2.97 -7.90
CA ILE A 12 0.48 -1.90 -7.79
C ILE A 12 0.66 -0.94 -8.97
N GLU A 13 -0.45 -0.47 -9.55
CA GLU A 13 -0.42 0.50 -10.64
C GLU A 13 -1.27 1.73 -10.28
N LEU A 14 -0.70 2.92 -10.44
CA LEU A 14 -1.36 4.19 -10.17
C LEU A 14 -1.64 4.90 -11.49
N ARG A 15 -2.88 5.38 -11.69
CA ARG A 15 -3.29 6.08 -12.91
C ARG A 15 -4.09 7.34 -12.60
N CYS A 16 -3.71 8.43 -13.25
CA CYS A 16 -4.47 9.68 -13.30
C CYS A 16 -5.15 9.84 -14.67
N PRO A 17 -6.32 10.49 -14.75
CA PRO A 17 -7.01 10.69 -16.02
C PRO A 17 -6.34 11.81 -16.85
N GLY A 18 -6.34 11.67 -18.17
CA GLY A 18 -5.90 12.73 -19.08
C GLY A 18 -4.43 13.12 -18.91
N SER A 19 -4.18 14.39 -18.62
CA SER A 19 -2.84 14.98 -18.42
C SER A 19 -2.46 15.19 -16.95
N ASP A 20 -3.30 14.72 -16.02
CA ASP A 20 -3.03 14.86 -14.59
C ASP A 20 -1.84 13.97 -14.18
N VAL A 21 -1.07 14.44 -13.20
CA VAL A 21 0.10 13.71 -12.66
C VAL A 21 -0.21 13.10 -11.30
N ILE A 22 0.56 12.08 -10.92
CA ILE A 22 0.42 11.41 -9.62
C ILE A 22 1.10 12.26 -8.55
N MET A 23 0.39 12.45 -7.43
CA MET A 23 0.93 13.03 -6.21
C MET A 23 0.58 12.08 -5.05
N ILE A 24 1.60 11.59 -4.36
CA ILE A 24 1.41 10.69 -3.22
C ILE A 24 1.15 11.52 -1.97
N GLU A 25 0.03 11.27 -1.31
CA GLU A 25 -0.35 11.90 -0.03
C GLU A 25 0.05 11.01 1.16
N SER A 26 -0.09 9.70 1.02
CA SER A 26 0.30 8.71 2.03
C SER A 26 0.59 7.37 1.38
N ALA A 27 1.54 6.62 1.96
CA ALA A 27 1.83 5.25 1.55
C ALA A 27 2.40 4.46 2.75
N ASN A 28 1.97 3.21 2.90
CA ASN A 28 2.48 2.28 3.90
C ASN A 28 2.68 0.90 3.26
N TYR A 29 3.86 0.34 3.43
CA TYR A 29 4.13 -1.06 3.15
C TYR A 29 4.15 -1.81 4.48
N GLY A 30 3.20 -2.72 4.66
CA GLY A 30 2.98 -3.42 5.92
C GLY A 30 1.54 -3.89 6.05
N ARG A 31 1.07 -4.02 7.29
CA ARG A 31 -0.25 -4.55 7.61
C ARG A 31 -0.86 -3.78 8.77
N THR A 32 -2.05 -3.23 8.52
CA THR A 32 -2.85 -2.46 9.50
C THR A 32 -4.23 -3.05 9.74
N ASP A 33 -4.59 -4.09 8.98
CA ASP A 33 -5.88 -4.77 9.03
C ASP A 33 -5.64 -6.27 8.77
N SER A 34 -6.23 -7.11 9.62
CA SER A 34 -6.13 -8.56 9.52
C SER A 34 -7.08 -9.15 8.48
N LYS A 35 -7.91 -8.37 7.79
CA LYS A 35 -8.86 -8.86 6.77
C LYS A 35 -8.45 -8.55 5.33
N ILE A 36 -7.34 -7.85 5.15
CA ILE A 36 -6.84 -7.44 3.83
C ILE A 36 -5.73 -8.41 3.42
N CYS A 37 -5.70 -8.86 2.17
CA CYS A 37 -4.69 -9.80 1.68
C CYS A 37 -4.64 -11.08 2.54
N ASP A 38 -5.69 -11.89 2.39
CA ASP A 38 -5.84 -13.17 3.09
C ASP A 38 -4.64 -14.09 2.83
N ALA A 39 -4.16 -14.68 3.91
CA ALA A 39 -2.99 -15.55 3.99
C ALA A 39 -3.14 -16.49 5.20
N ASP A 40 -2.05 -17.09 5.68
CA ASP A 40 -2.09 -17.87 6.91
C ASP A 40 -2.38 -16.99 8.13
N ILE A 41 -3.12 -17.54 9.11
CA ILE A 41 -3.57 -16.82 10.32
C ILE A 41 -2.38 -16.14 11.03
N PHE A 42 -1.26 -16.86 11.17
CA PHE A 42 -0.03 -16.36 11.81
C PHE A 42 0.60 -15.17 11.07
N GLN A 43 0.39 -15.04 9.75
CA GLN A 43 0.89 -13.90 8.96
C GLN A 43 -0.02 -12.68 9.07
N MET A 44 -1.29 -12.88 9.45
CA MET A 44 -2.31 -11.83 9.52
C MET A 44 -2.50 -11.25 10.93
N GLU A 45 -1.93 -11.90 11.97
CA GLU A 45 -2.02 -11.46 13.36
C GLU A 45 -1.38 -10.09 13.63
N ASN A 46 -0.26 -9.78 12.97
CA ASN A 46 0.43 -8.51 13.17
C ASN A 46 -0.21 -7.38 12.37
N VAL A 47 -1.06 -6.60 13.03
CA VAL A 47 -1.75 -5.41 12.48
C VAL A 47 -1.05 -4.09 12.84
N GLU A 48 0.11 -4.13 13.47
CA GLU A 48 0.91 -2.94 13.79
C GLU A 48 2.23 -2.93 12.99
N CYS A 49 2.13 -3.28 11.70
CA CYS A 49 3.27 -3.35 10.81
C CYS A 49 3.31 -2.13 9.89
N TYR A 50 4.32 -1.28 10.09
CA TYR A 50 4.50 -0.03 9.36
C TYR A 50 5.93 0.11 8.86
N LEU A 51 6.09 0.63 7.65
CA LEU A 51 7.38 1.00 7.09
C LEU A 51 7.39 2.50 6.74
N PRO A 52 7.96 3.37 7.60
CA PRO A 52 7.91 4.83 7.44
C PRO A 52 8.51 5.35 6.12
N ASP A 53 9.51 4.67 5.57
CA ASP A 53 10.17 5.09 4.33
C ASP A 53 9.35 4.78 3.07
N THR A 54 8.22 4.07 3.18
CA THR A 54 7.35 3.76 2.03
C THR A 54 6.90 5.02 1.30
N PHE A 55 6.56 6.07 2.05
CA PHE A 55 6.15 7.35 1.44
C PHE A 55 7.25 7.91 0.53
N LYS A 56 8.50 7.89 0.98
CA LYS A 56 9.63 8.36 0.16
C LYS A 56 9.89 7.46 -1.04
N ILE A 57 9.71 6.15 -0.90
CA ILE A 57 9.90 5.19 -2.01
C ILE A 57 8.84 5.43 -3.09
N MET A 58 7.58 5.63 -2.71
CA MET A 58 6.47 5.84 -3.66
C MET A 58 6.44 7.24 -4.28
N SER A 59 7.09 8.23 -3.65
CA SER A 59 7.11 9.63 -4.11
C SER A 59 8.34 9.98 -4.96
N GLN A 60 9.20 9.01 -5.24
CA GLN A 60 10.41 9.17 -6.07
C GLN A 60 10.09 9.15 -7.58
#